data_AF-A0A535YQR9-F1
#
_entry.id   AF-A0A535YQR9-F1
#
_cell.length_a   1.000
_cell.length_b   1.000
_cell.length_c   1.000
_cell.angle_alpha   90.00
_cell.angle_beta   90.00
_cell.angle_gamma   90.00
#
_symmetry.space_group_name_H-M   'P 1'
#
loop_
_entity.id
_entity.type
_entity.pdbx_description
1 polymer ?
#
loop_
_entity_poly.entity_id
_entity_poly.type
_entity_poly.pdbx_seq_one_letter_code
_entity_poly.pdbx_strand_id
1 'polypeptide(L)'
;MRTLFDKIWDSHVVVEEPDGPTVLYVDTHLVHEVTSPQAFEGLRIAGRRVRRPAQVVATMDHNVPTTPDVWSDADEVSRAQMAALERNCAEHGIACFGV
;
A
#
# COMPACT_ATOMS: atom_id res chain seq x y z
N MET A 1 7.86 23.23 25.36
CA MET A 1 8.25 21.81 25.36
C MET A 1 7.50 21.15 24.20
N ARG A 2 8.17 20.37 23.33
CA ARG A 2 7.52 19.66 22.21
C ARG A 2 7.08 18.26 22.65
N THR A 3 5.88 17.84 22.26
CA THR A 3 5.34 16.49 22.47
C THR A 3 6.10 15.46 21.62
N LEU A 4 5.85 14.16 21.84
CA LEU A 4 6.40 13.12 20.96
C LEU A 4 5.85 13.24 19.53
N PHE A 5 4.55 13.55 19.41
CA PHE A 5 3.91 13.76 18.13
C PHE A 5 4.59 14.90 17.36
N ASP A 6 4.79 16.07 17.99
CA ASP A 6 5.43 17.22 17.34
C ASP A 6 6.83 16.85 16.82
N LYS A 7 7.61 16.11 17.62
CA LYS A 7 8.96 15.69 17.22
C LYS A 7 8.93 14.78 15.98
N ILE A 8 7.99 13.84 15.91
CA ILE A 8 7.84 12.95 14.75
C ILE A 8 7.35 13.75 13.55
N TRP A 9 6.28 14.54 13.71
CA TRP A 9 5.74 15.40 12.67
C TRP A 9 6.81 16.31 12.06
N ASP A 10 7.48 17.12 12.88
CA ASP A 10 8.53 18.06 12.47
C ASP A 10 9.64 17.36 11.67
N SER A 11 9.97 16.11 12.01
CA SER A 11 11.01 15.34 11.30
C SER A 11 10.60 14.83 9.92
N HIS A 12 9.31 14.84 9.60
CA HIS A 12 8.75 14.36 8.31
C HIS A 12 8.24 15.51 7.42
N VAL A 13 8.25 16.74 7.91
CA VAL A 13 7.93 17.93 7.12
C VAL A 13 8.95 18.11 6.00
N VAL A 14 8.48 18.11 4.76
CA VAL A 14 9.29 18.43 3.58
C VAL A 14 9.20 19.93 3.28
N VAL A 15 7.99 20.48 3.31
CA VAL A 15 7.74 21.91 3.15
C VAL A 15 6.46 22.32 3.87
N GLU A 16 6.51 23.48 4.51
CA GLU A 16 5.33 24.18 5.02
C GLU A 16 5.03 25.32 4.06
N GLU A 17 3.87 25.28 3.42
CA GLU A 17 3.42 26.37 2.57
C GLU A 17 2.72 27.45 3.43
N PRO A 18 3.02 28.75 3.24
CA PRO A 18 2.48 29.82 4.08
C PRO A 18 0.95 29.83 4.24
N ASP A 19 0.23 29.39 3.20
CA ASP A 19 -1.24 29.36 3.14
C ASP A 19 -1.77 27.97 2.69
N GLY A 20 -0.94 26.93 2.78
CA GLY A 20 -1.23 25.60 2.25
C GLY A 20 -1.06 24.48 3.27
N PRO A 21 -1.50 23.26 2.94
CA PRO A 21 -1.23 22.11 3.79
C PRO A 21 0.27 21.80 3.84
N THR A 22 0.74 21.34 5.00
CA THR A 22 2.10 20.82 5.14
C THR A 22 2.30 19.59 4.25
N VAL A 23 3.39 19.57 3.49
CA VAL A 23 3.80 18.40 2.73
C VAL A 23 4.65 17.51 3.62
N LEU A 24 4.18 16.28 3.83
CA LEU A 24 4.90 15.27 4.60
C LEU A 24 5.54 14.23 3.68
N TYR A 25 6.71 13.73 4.08
CA TYR A 25 7.24 12.50 3.53
C TYR A 25 6.58 11.31 4.23
N VAL A 26 6.15 10.31 3.45
CA VAL A 26 5.57 9.07 3.97
C VAL A 26 6.60 7.96 3.85
N ASP A 27 7.08 7.46 4.99
CA ASP A 27 8.17 6.49 5.03
C ASP A 27 7.75 5.04 4.78
N THR A 28 6.47 4.73 4.92
CA THR A 28 5.97 3.36 4.70
C THR A 28 4.53 3.38 4.21
N HIS A 29 4.27 2.60 3.18
CA HIS A 29 2.93 2.31 2.69
C HIS A 29 2.57 0.87 3.03
N LEU A 30 1.49 0.68 3.78
CA LEU A 30 0.89 -0.63 4.02
C LEU A 30 -0.27 -0.80 3.04
N VAL A 31 -0.24 -1.88 2.26
CA VAL A 31 -1.19 -2.12 1.17
C VAL A 31 -1.78 -3.52 1.26
N HIS A 32 -3.01 -3.66 0.81
CA HIS A 32 -3.78 -4.90 0.88
C HIS A 32 -4.67 -5.09 -0.36
N GLU A 33 -5.19 -6.29 -0.55
CA GLU A 33 -5.84 -6.79 -1.76
C GLU A 33 -7.16 -6.09 -2.13
N VAL A 34 -7.81 -5.42 -1.18
CA VAL A 34 -9.14 -4.84 -1.40
C VAL A 34 -9.06 -3.48 -2.10
N THR A 35 -8.16 -2.60 -1.66
CA THR A 35 -8.10 -1.18 -2.09
C THR A 35 -6.90 -0.86 -2.97
N SER A 36 -5.85 -1.65 -2.87
CA SER A 36 -4.58 -1.36 -3.54
C SER A 36 -4.60 -1.63 -5.04
N PRO A 37 -5.35 -2.62 -5.58
CA PRO A 37 -5.48 -2.77 -7.03
C PRO A 37 -5.89 -1.48 -7.74
N GLN A 38 -6.80 -0.70 -7.14
CA GLN A 38 -7.26 0.59 -7.66
C GLN A 38 -6.17 1.65 -7.57
N ALA A 39 -5.38 1.66 -6.50
CA ALA A 39 -4.24 2.57 -6.36
C ALA A 39 -3.15 2.31 -7.42
N PHE A 40 -2.83 1.03 -7.70
CA PHE A 40 -1.89 0.66 -8.77
C PHE A 40 -2.43 1.04 -10.15
N GLU A 41 -3.72 0.84 -10.41
CA GLU A 41 -4.33 1.28 -11.66
C GLU A 41 -4.31 2.81 -11.81
N GLY A 42 -4.56 3.54 -10.72
CA GLY A 42 -4.41 5.00 -10.71
C GLY A 42 -3.00 5.46 -11.08
N LEU A 43 -1.97 4.76 -10.60
CA LEU A 43 -0.58 5.02 -11.01
C LEU A 43 -0.39 4.75 -12.51
N ARG A 44 -0.91 3.63 -13.02
CA ARG A 44 -0.80 3.24 -14.43
C ARG A 44 -1.47 4.26 -15.36
N ILE A 45 -2.71 4.66 -15.05
CA ILE A 45 -3.45 5.70 -15.79
C ILE A 45 -2.70 7.03 -15.77
N ALA A 46 -2.10 7.40 -14.64
CA ALA A 46 -1.31 8.62 -14.51
C ALA A 46 0.10 8.54 -15.13
N GLY A 47 0.49 7.39 -15.70
CA GLY A 47 1.84 7.16 -16.23
C GLY A 47 2.94 7.19 -15.16
N ARG A 48 2.59 6.89 -13.90
CA ARG A 48 3.49 6.92 -12.75
C ARG A 48 3.93 5.52 -12.36
N ARG A 49 5.12 5.44 -11.79
CA ARG A 49 5.65 4.22 -11.16
C ARG A 49 5.63 4.36 -9.64
N VAL A 50 5.61 3.25 -8.93
CA VAL A 50 5.86 3.23 -7.49
C VAL A 50 7.27 3.79 -7.24
N ARG A 51 7.34 4.91 -6.50
CA ARG A 51 8.58 5.69 -6.36
C ARG A 51 9.61 5.00 -5.45
N ARG A 52 9.16 4.32 -4.40
CA ARG A 52 9.99 3.68 -3.38
C ARG A 52 9.45 2.27 -3.03
N PRO A 53 9.61 1.26 -3.91
CA PRO A 53 9.03 -0.07 -3.69
C PRO A 53 9.45 -0.72 -2.36
N ALA A 54 10.70 -0.50 -1.93
CA ALA A 54 11.21 -1.01 -0.65
C ALA A 54 10.54 -0.40 0.60
N GLN A 55 9.79 0.69 0.46
CA GLN A 55 8.99 1.30 1.53
C GLN A 55 7.52 0.86 1.47
N VAL A 56 7.18 -0.08 0.60
CA VAL A 56 5.84 -0.63 0.50
C VAL A 56 5.86 -2.07 1.02
N VAL A 57 4.91 -2.38 1.91
CA VAL A 57 4.70 -3.73 2.43
C VAL A 57 3.27 -4.12 2.11
N ALA A 58 3.12 -5.23 1.38
CA ALA A 58 1.82 -5.78 1.01
C ALA A 58 1.48 -7.01 1.84
N THR A 59 0.23 -7.09 2.31
CA THR A 59 -0.32 -8.23 3.04
C THR A 59 -1.69 -8.61 2.47
N MET A 60 -2.02 -9.90 2.50
CA MET A 60 -3.38 -10.38 2.25
C MET A 60 -4.05 -10.73 3.58
N ASP A 61 -5.10 -10.02 3.95
CA ASP A 61 -5.69 -10.14 5.30
C ASP A 61 -7.22 -9.95 5.36
N HIS A 62 -7.86 -9.47 4.30
CA HIS A 62 -9.29 -9.16 4.31
C HIS A 62 -10.14 -10.26 3.65
N ASN A 63 -9.65 -10.84 2.55
CA ASN A 63 -10.37 -11.76 1.66
C ASN A 63 -9.81 -13.19 1.69
N VAL A 64 -8.89 -13.45 2.61
CA VAL A 64 -8.28 -14.78 2.79
C VAL A 64 -9.30 -15.69 3.52
N PRO A 65 -9.76 -16.79 2.92
CA PRO A 65 -10.60 -17.76 3.61
C PRO A 65 -9.87 -18.34 4.82
N THR A 66 -10.64 -18.70 5.86
CA THR A 66 -10.10 -19.35 7.05
C THR A 66 -9.89 -20.87 6.87
N THR A 67 -10.07 -21.37 5.66
CA THR A 67 -9.90 -22.77 5.29
C THR A 67 -8.47 -23.06 4.80
N PRO A 68 -8.00 -24.33 4.85
CA PRO A 68 -6.63 -24.67 4.48
C PRO A 68 -6.29 -24.39 3.00
N ASP A 69 -7.23 -24.64 2.09
CA ASP A 69 -7.02 -24.42 0.65
C ASP A 69 -7.50 -23.02 0.24
N VAL A 70 -6.81 -21.99 0.77
CA VAL A 70 -7.12 -20.56 0.59
C VAL A 70 -7.49 -20.20 -0.84
N TRP A 71 -6.67 -20.61 -1.80
CA TRP A 71 -6.94 -20.30 -3.19
C TRP A 71 -8.20 -21.00 -3.65
N SER A 72 -8.36 -22.30 -3.48
CA SER A 72 -9.53 -23.05 -3.99
C SER A 72 -10.84 -22.54 -3.40
N ASP A 73 -10.85 -22.20 -2.11
CA ASP A 73 -12.06 -21.85 -1.37
C ASP A 73 -12.42 -20.36 -1.47
N ALA A 74 -11.53 -19.52 -1.98
CA ALA A 74 -11.84 -18.11 -2.23
C ALA A 74 -12.90 -17.97 -3.34
N ASP A 75 -13.92 -17.16 -3.06
CA ASP A 75 -14.88 -16.75 -4.08
C ASP A 75 -14.18 -15.98 -5.22
N GLU A 76 -14.89 -15.81 -6.33
CA GLU A 76 -14.34 -15.21 -7.55
C GLU A 76 -13.74 -13.81 -7.31
N VAL A 77 -14.41 -12.98 -6.50
CA VAL A 77 -13.98 -11.61 -6.23
C VAL A 77 -12.75 -11.61 -5.35
N SER A 78 -12.79 -12.38 -4.26
CA SER A 78 -11.67 -12.55 -3.32
C SER A 78 -10.41 -13.04 -4.04
N ARG A 79 -10.55 -14.08 -4.87
CA ARG A 79 -9.45 -14.62 -5.68
C ARG A 79 -8.89 -13.58 -6.65
N ALA A 80 -9.76 -12.83 -7.33
CA ALA A 80 -9.33 -11.82 -8.29
C ALA A 80 -8.55 -10.70 -7.61
N GLN A 81 -8.99 -10.26 -6.43
CA GLN A 81 -8.32 -9.23 -5.63
C GLN A 81 -6.96 -9.69 -5.09
N MET A 82 -6.88 -10.89 -4.50
CA MET A 82 -5.60 -11.48 -4.05
C MET A 82 -4.61 -11.61 -5.21
N ALA A 83 -5.04 -12.19 -6.33
CA ALA A 83 -4.18 -12.35 -7.50
C ALA A 83 -3.77 -11.00 -8.11
N ALA A 84 -4.63 -9.98 -8.05
CA ALA A 84 -4.27 -8.62 -8.49
C ALA A 84 -3.18 -8.02 -7.62
N LEU A 85 -3.24 -8.20 -6.30
CA LEU A 85 -2.18 -7.73 -5.39
C LEU A 85 -0.84 -8.39 -5.70
N GLU A 86 -0.79 -9.72 -5.87
CA GLU A 86 0.45 -10.44 -6.21
C GLU A 86 1.09 -9.92 -7.49
N ARG A 87 0.27 -9.79 -8.56
CA ARG A 87 0.75 -9.31 -9.85
C ARG A 87 1.31 -7.89 -9.75
N ASN A 88 0.58 -6.98 -9.09
CA ASN A 88 1.05 -5.60 -8.92
C ASN A 88 2.33 -5.53 -8.08
N CYS A 89 2.44 -6.34 -7.03
CA CYS A 89 3.65 -6.37 -6.21
C CYS A 89 4.85 -6.89 -6.98
N ALA A 90 4.67 -7.97 -7.77
CA ALA A 90 5.71 -8.51 -8.64
C ALA A 90 6.15 -7.50 -9.72
N GLU A 91 5.20 -6.81 -10.36
CA GLU A 91 5.48 -5.77 -11.38
C GLU A 91 6.32 -4.61 -10.81
N HIS A 92 6.09 -4.24 -9.55
CA HIS A 92 6.74 -3.10 -8.92
C HIS A 92 7.91 -3.45 -7.99
N GLY A 93 8.21 -4.74 -7.78
CA GLY A 93 9.27 -5.18 -6.86
C GLY A 93 8.96 -4.88 -5.40
N ILE A 94 7.69 -5.04 -5.00
CA ILE A 94 7.19 -4.82 -3.64
C ILE A 94 7.18 -6.15 -2.88
N ALA A 95 7.58 -6.14 -1.61
CA ALA A 95 7.46 -7.31 -0.75
C ALA A 95 5.98 -7.61 -0.47
N CYS A 96 5.54 -8.82 -0.83
CA CYS A 96 4.18 -9.30 -0.63
C CYS A 96 4.19 -10.52 0.29
N PHE A 97 3.59 -10.37 1.47
CA PHE A 97 3.34 -11.44 2.42
C PHE A 97 1.93 -11.97 2.14
N GLY A 98 1.87 -12.84 1.13
CA GLY A 98 0.64 -13.51 0.71
C GLY A 98 0.34 -14.77 1.52
N VAL A 99 -0.38 -15.70 0.89
CA VAL A 99 -0.96 -16.93 1.44
C VAL A 99 -0.36 -18.18 0.82
#